data_AF-A0A811S7V9-F1
#
_entry.id   AF-A0A811S7V9-F1
#
_cell.length_a   1.000
_cell.length_b   1.000
_cell.length_c   1.000
_cell.angle_alpha   90.00
_cell.angle_beta   90.00
_cell.angle_gamma   90.00
#
_symmetry.space_group_name_H-M   'P 1'
#
loop_
_entity.id
_entity.type
_entity.pdbx_description
1 polymer ?
#
loop_
_entity_poly.entity_id
_entity_poly.type
_entity_poly.pdbx_seq_one_letter_code
_entity_poly.pdbx_strand_id
1 'polypeptide(L)'
;MRRSTALKAAAAALLLLSMAAAYMSIMSYWERSEEEETHRMFVEWMAKCNKTYNSTGEEEHRYAVFKENFRRRGPVLNIFGDWTDEELHAWHSGGCLGEGDLAEQQVPDRRQRGPDGLRPLEEEGSGGPVAEDLFLVPLLFFFFG
;
A
#
# COMPACT_ATOMS: atom_id res chain seq x y z
N MET A 1 -25.49 -4.59 -59.18
CA MET A 1 -25.19 -5.49 -58.03
C MET A 1 -23.94 -5.10 -57.24
N ARG A 2 -22.75 -4.91 -57.85
CA ARG A 2 -21.47 -4.65 -57.14
C ARG A 2 -21.40 -3.39 -56.23
N ARG A 3 -22.14 -2.32 -56.55
CA ARG A 3 -22.17 -1.10 -55.72
C ARG A 3 -22.95 -1.30 -54.42
N SER A 4 -23.98 -2.16 -54.43
CA SER A 4 -24.79 -2.47 -53.24
C SER A 4 -24.01 -3.32 -52.23
N THR A 5 -23.19 -4.26 -52.71
CA THR A 5 -22.31 -5.05 -51.86
C THR A 5 -21.20 -4.21 -51.24
N ALA A 6 -20.63 -3.25 -51.98
CA ALA A 6 -19.64 -2.32 -51.47
C ALA A 6 -20.22 -1.40 -50.36
N LEU A 7 -21.43 -0.87 -50.54
CA LEU A 7 -22.11 -0.06 -49.53
C LEU A 7 -22.43 -0.86 -48.26
N LYS A 8 -22.92 -2.10 -48.41
CA LYS A 8 -23.17 -3.00 -47.27
C LYS A 8 -21.89 -3.36 -46.52
N ALA A 9 -20.80 -3.63 -47.25
CA ALA A 9 -19.50 -3.92 -46.66
C ALA A 9 -18.93 -2.69 -45.94
N ALA A 10 -19.06 -1.49 -46.52
CA ALA A 10 -18.64 -0.25 -45.87
C ALA A 10 -19.47 0.04 -44.60
N ALA A 11 -20.79 -0.15 -44.65
CA ALA A 11 -21.64 -0.01 -43.48
C ALA A 11 -21.29 -1.02 -42.38
N ALA A 12 -21.02 -2.28 -42.75
CA ALA A 12 -20.56 -3.29 -41.80
C ALA A 12 -19.21 -2.93 -41.19
N ALA A 13 -18.25 -2.42 -41.99
CA ALA A 13 -16.96 -1.97 -41.50
C ALA A 13 -17.09 -0.79 -40.53
N LEU A 14 -17.97 0.17 -40.81
CA LEU A 14 -18.25 1.30 -39.92
C LEU A 14 -18.90 0.84 -38.60
N LEU A 15 -19.82 -0.12 -38.66
CA LEU A 15 -20.42 -0.70 -37.45
C LEU A 15 -19.39 -1.43 -36.60
N LEU A 16 -18.50 -2.22 -37.21
CA LEU A 16 -17.42 -2.90 -36.49
C LEU A 16 -16.44 -1.91 -35.85
N LEU A 17 -16.07 -0.85 -36.58
CA LEU A 17 -15.20 0.20 -36.05
C LEU A 17 -15.87 0.95 -34.90
N SER A 18 -17.15 1.29 -35.02
CA SER A 18 -17.92 1.93 -33.95
C SER A 18 -18.01 1.04 -32.71
N MET A 19 -18.22 -0.27 -32.88
CA MET A 19 -18.28 -1.22 -31.77
C MET A 19 -16.92 -1.34 -31.08
N ALA A 20 -15.83 -1.45 -31.85
CA ALA A 20 -14.48 -1.49 -31.30
C ALA A 20 -14.14 -0.21 -30.52
N ALA A 21 -14.49 0.97 -31.06
CA ALA A 21 -14.28 2.24 -30.38
C ALA A 21 -15.08 2.33 -29.06
N ALA A 22 -16.34 1.90 -29.06
CA ALA A 22 -17.17 1.87 -27.84
C ALA A 22 -16.58 0.91 -26.79
N TYR A 23 -16.13 -0.27 -27.21
CA TYR A 23 -15.47 -1.22 -26.31
C TYR A 23 -14.20 -0.64 -25.69
N MET A 24 -13.32 -0.04 -26.51
CA MET A 24 -12.09 0.61 -26.00
C MET A 24 -12.41 1.75 -25.04
N SER A 25 -13.44 2.55 -25.33
CA SER A 25 -13.90 3.62 -24.43
C SER A 25 -14.35 3.06 -23.07
N ILE A 26 -15.17 2.01 -23.06
CA ILE A 26 -15.66 1.39 -21.83
C ILE A 26 -14.51 0.80 -21.02
N MET A 27 -13.59 0.07 -21.67
CA MET A 27 -12.43 -0.52 -21.00
C MET A 27 -11.53 0.54 -20.39
N SER A 28 -11.23 1.64 -21.12
CA SER A 28 -10.38 2.73 -20.61
C SER A 28 -11.00 3.47 -19.42
N TYR A 29 -12.33 3.64 -19.42
CA TYR A 29 -13.05 4.22 -18.29
C TYR A 29 -12.98 3.30 -17.07
N TRP A 30 -13.17 2.00 -17.28
CA TRP A 30 -13.11 1.00 -16.21
C TRP A 30 -11.71 0.91 -15.59
N GLU A 31 -10.67 0.86 -16.42
CA GLU A 31 -9.27 0.83 -16.00
C GLU A 31 -8.91 2.08 -15.18
N ARG A 32 -9.35 3.27 -15.63
CA ARG A 32 -9.14 4.50 -14.88
C ARG A 32 -9.89 4.52 -13.55
N SER A 33 -11.12 4.02 -13.52
CA SER A 33 -11.91 3.92 -12.29
C SER A 33 -11.28 2.94 -11.30
N GLU A 34 -10.78 1.81 -11.78
CA GLU A 34 -10.09 0.81 -10.94
C GLU A 34 -8.79 1.37 -10.37
N GLU A 35 -8.02 2.10 -11.18
CA GLU A 35 -6.79 2.78 -10.72
C GLU A 35 -7.08 3.78 -9.60
N GLU A 36 -8.11 4.61 -9.75
CA GLU A 36 -8.49 5.59 -8.73
C GLU A 36 -8.98 4.91 -7.44
N GLU A 37 -9.74 3.83 -7.54
CA GLU A 37 -10.22 3.07 -6.40
C GLU A 37 -9.09 2.34 -5.67
N THR A 38 -8.19 1.67 -6.40
CA THR A 38 -7.05 0.96 -5.83
C THR A 38 -6.03 1.91 -5.22
N HIS A 39 -5.82 3.08 -5.80
CA HIS A 39 -4.99 4.14 -5.21
C HIS A 39 -5.61 4.71 -3.92
N ARG A 40 -6.93 4.91 -3.86
CA ARG A 40 -7.61 5.31 -2.62
C ARG A 40 -7.41 4.27 -1.52
N MET A 41 -7.59 2.98 -1.85
CA MET A 41 -7.36 1.89 -0.90
C MET A 41 -5.90 1.81 -0.44
N PHE A 42 -4.94 2.10 -1.32
CA PHE A 42 -3.54 2.18 -0.97
C PHE A 42 -3.26 3.28 0.07
N VAL A 43 -3.82 4.48 -0.13
CA VAL A 43 -3.69 5.59 0.83
C VAL A 43 -4.33 5.24 2.18
N GLU A 44 -5.54 4.65 2.17
CA GLU A 44 -6.21 4.18 3.39
C GLU A 44 -5.39 3.11 4.12
N TRP A 45 -4.82 2.16 3.38
CA TRP A 45 -3.96 1.12 3.92
C TRP A 45 -2.67 1.71 4.50
N MET A 46 -2.02 2.67 3.82
CA MET A 46 -0.83 3.35 4.33
C MET A 46 -1.12 4.06 5.65
N ALA A 47 -2.25 4.75 5.76
CA ALA A 47 -2.67 5.41 7.00
C ALA A 47 -2.91 4.39 8.12
N LYS A 48 -3.56 3.25 7.82
CA LYS A 48 -3.81 2.17 8.78
C LYS A 48 -2.52 1.49 9.27
N CYS A 49 -1.54 1.32 8.38
CA CYS A 49 -0.27 0.67 8.67
C CYS A 49 0.84 1.66 9.07
N ASN A 50 0.52 2.96 9.16
CA ASN A 50 1.46 4.06 9.45
C ASN A 50 2.72 4.02 8.56
N LYS A 51 2.52 3.77 7.26
CA LYS A 51 3.58 3.74 6.25
C LYS A 51 3.78 5.14 5.67
N THR A 52 5.03 5.47 5.37
CA THR A 52 5.39 6.72 4.69
C THR A 52 6.63 6.45 3.86
N TYR A 53 6.64 6.89 2.60
CA TYR A 53 7.77 6.71 1.70
C TYR A 53 8.50 8.03 1.49
N ASN A 54 9.82 7.95 1.28
CA ASN A 54 10.68 9.13 1.26
C ASN A 54 10.70 9.83 -0.12
N SER A 55 10.26 9.14 -1.17
CA SER A 55 10.24 9.66 -2.53
C SER A 55 9.03 9.18 -3.32
N THR A 56 8.59 10.01 -4.28
CA THR A 56 7.48 9.65 -5.18
C THR A 56 7.79 8.40 -6.01
N GLY A 57 9.04 8.21 -6.45
CA GLY A 57 9.42 7.00 -7.20
C GLY A 57 9.39 5.72 -6.36
N GLU A 58 9.71 5.81 -5.07
CA GLU A 58 9.57 4.69 -4.14
C GLU A 58 8.10 4.39 -3.85
N GLU A 59 7.29 5.42 -3.64
CA GLU A 59 5.84 5.27 -3.44
C GLU A 59 5.18 4.62 -4.65
N GLU A 60 5.51 5.04 -5.88
CA GLU A 60 5.00 4.44 -7.12
C GLU A 60 5.41 2.97 -7.24
N HIS A 61 6.65 2.63 -6.90
CA HIS A 61 7.13 1.25 -6.91
C HIS A 61 6.37 0.40 -5.88
N ARG A 62 6.22 0.90 -4.65
CA ARG A 62 5.51 0.22 -3.55
C ARG A 62 4.01 0.09 -3.85
N TYR A 63 3.41 1.08 -4.51
CA TYR A 63 2.04 1.02 -5.01
C TYR A 63 1.88 -0.06 -6.08
N ALA A 64 2.83 -0.20 -7.02
CA ALA A 64 2.76 -1.25 -8.03
C ALA A 64 2.79 -2.65 -7.40
N VAL A 65 3.64 -2.86 -6.38
CA VAL A 65 3.68 -4.10 -5.60
C VAL A 65 2.39 -4.31 -4.83
N PHE A 66 1.88 -3.27 -4.17
CA PHE A 66 0.59 -3.30 -3.47
C PHE A 66 -0.56 -3.68 -4.39
N LYS A 67 -0.65 -3.07 -5.58
CA LYS A 67 -1.70 -3.33 -6.56
C LYS A 67 -1.68 -4.78 -7.04
N GLU A 68 -0.49 -5.33 -7.28
CA GLU A 68 -0.34 -6.73 -7.65
C GLU A 68 -0.74 -7.68 -6.51
N ASN A 69 -0.31 -7.38 -5.28
CA ASN A 69 -0.70 -8.15 -4.10
C ASN A 69 -2.20 -8.06 -3.83
N PHE A 70 -2.81 -6.90 -4.04
CA PHE A 70 -4.24 -6.66 -3.90
C PHE A 70 -5.03 -7.47 -4.93
N ARG A 71 -4.59 -7.49 -6.19
CA ARG A 71 -5.19 -8.32 -7.24
C ARG A 71 -5.10 -9.82 -6.91
N ARG A 72 -3.98 -10.25 -6.35
CA ARG A 72 -3.71 -11.67 -6.06
C ARG A 72 -4.43 -12.19 -4.81
N ARG A 73 -4.44 -11.40 -3.73
CA ARG A 73 -4.87 -11.82 -2.38
C ARG A 73 -6.16 -11.12 -1.92
N GLY A 74 -6.63 -10.13 -2.66
CA GLY A 74 -7.82 -9.34 -2.33
C GLY A 74 -7.53 -8.23 -1.31
N PRO A 75 -8.59 -7.56 -0.82
CA PRO A 75 -8.48 -6.33 -0.03
C PRO A 75 -7.97 -6.52 1.41
N VAL A 76 -7.74 -7.76 1.85
CA VAL A 76 -7.24 -8.05 3.20
C VAL A 76 -5.71 -8.11 3.16
N LEU A 77 -5.07 -6.97 2.91
CA LEU A 77 -3.62 -6.84 2.98
C LEU A 77 -3.18 -6.46 4.39
N ASN A 78 -2.16 -7.17 4.88
CA ASN A 78 -1.49 -6.91 6.15
C ASN A 78 -0.38 -5.86 5.96
N ILE A 79 0.50 -5.71 6.96
CA ILE A 79 1.62 -4.74 6.91
C ILE A 79 2.65 -5.02 5.79
N PHE A 80 2.56 -6.19 5.14
CA PHE A 80 3.40 -6.62 4.03
C PHE A 80 2.71 -6.46 2.67
N GLY A 81 1.62 -5.69 2.61
CA GLY A 81 0.88 -5.44 1.37
C GLY A 81 1.75 -4.87 0.25
N ASP A 82 2.76 -4.08 0.60
CA ASP A 82 3.73 -3.44 -0.31
C ASP A 82 5.02 -4.24 -0.51
N TRP A 83 5.08 -5.49 -0.04
CA TRP A 83 6.28 -6.32 -0.12
C TRP A 83 6.23 -7.26 -1.32
N THR A 84 7.37 -7.38 -1.98
CA THR A 84 7.59 -8.39 -3.02
C THR A 84 7.68 -9.79 -2.39
N ASP A 85 7.44 -10.83 -3.19
CA ASP A 85 7.59 -12.20 -2.71
C ASP A 85 9.04 -12.45 -2.27
N GLU A 86 10.02 -11.83 -2.93
CA GLU A 86 11.44 -11.87 -2.58
C GLU A 86 11.72 -11.22 -1.22
N GLU A 87 11.16 -10.05 -0.93
CA GLU A 87 11.30 -9.37 0.38
C GLU A 87 10.65 -10.20 1.50
N LEU A 88 9.47 -10.78 1.23
CA LEU A 88 8.78 -11.66 2.16
C LEU A 88 9.61 -12.93 2.41
N HIS A 89 10.20 -13.52 1.36
CA HIS A 89 11.11 -14.65 1.47
C HIS A 89 12.39 -14.30 2.22
N ALA A 90 12.98 -13.13 1.99
CA ALA A 90 14.16 -12.66 2.70
C ALA A 90 13.87 -12.49 4.20
N TRP A 91 12.69 -12.00 4.56
CA TRP A 91 12.27 -11.88 5.96
C TRP A 91 12.09 -13.26 6.62
N HIS A 92 11.46 -14.22 5.93
CA HIS A 92 11.30 -15.58 6.45
C HIS A 92 12.60 -16.39 6.45
N SER A 93 13.50 -16.13 5.51
CA SER A 93 14.81 -16.80 5.41
C SER A 93 15.85 -16.12 6.31
N GLY A 94 15.56 -14.91 6.80
CA GLY A 94 16.40 -14.06 7.63
C GLY A 94 16.41 -14.43 9.11
N GLY A 95 16.34 -15.72 9.43
CA GLY A 95 16.87 -16.22 10.69
C GLY A 95 18.38 -15.97 10.73
N CYS A 96 18.78 -14.82 11.25
CA CYS A 96 20.15 -14.44 11.63
C CYS A 96 21.19 -14.46 10.51
N LEU A 97 21.38 -13.33 9.81
CA LEU A 97 22.69 -12.96 9.26
C LEU A 97 23.01 -11.51 9.64
N GLY A 98 23.97 -11.35 10.55
CA GLY A 98 24.83 -10.17 10.63
C GLY A 98 24.27 -8.93 11.30
N GLU A 99 24.23 -8.93 12.63
CA GLU A 99 24.45 -7.72 13.42
C GLU A 99 25.86 -7.20 13.08
N GLY A 100 25.94 -6.14 12.27
CA GLY A 100 27.20 -5.55 11.85
C GLY A 100 27.07 -4.89 10.50
N ASP A 101 26.51 -3.68 10.49
CA ASP A 101 26.96 -2.53 9.67
C ASP A 101 25.96 -1.37 9.86
N LEU A 102 25.88 -0.86 11.10
CA LEU A 102 25.45 0.50 11.37
C LEU A 102 26.59 1.44 10.98
N ALA A 103 26.73 1.71 9.68
CA ALA A 103 27.63 2.76 9.20
C ALA A 103 26.88 4.09 9.16
N GLU A 104 27.15 4.89 10.20
CA GLU A 104 27.19 6.36 10.22
C GLU A 104 26.31 7.13 9.23
N GLN A 105 25.21 7.69 9.75
CA GLN A 105 24.77 9.02 9.33
C GLN A 105 24.54 9.90 10.57
N GLN A 106 25.62 10.56 10.98
CA GLN A 106 25.67 11.95 11.42
C GLN A 106 24.56 12.42 12.38
N VAL A 107 24.80 12.21 13.68
CA VAL A 107 24.17 13.01 14.75
C VAL A 107 25.02 14.28 14.94
N PRO A 108 24.52 15.50 14.66
CA PRO A 108 25.24 16.71 15.02
C PRO A 108 25.22 16.92 16.53
N ASP A 109 26.42 16.88 17.10
CA ASP A 109 26.77 17.18 18.48
C ASP A 109 26.25 18.55 18.93
N ARG A 110 25.16 18.56 19.72
CA ARG A 110 24.74 19.70 20.53
C ARG A 110 24.96 19.40 22.01
N ARG A 111 26.22 19.27 22.43
CA ARG A 111 26.60 19.55 23.82
C ARG A 111 27.70 20.59 23.88
N GLN A 112 27.31 21.87 23.75
CA GLN A 112 28.08 22.95 24.36
C GLN A 112 27.44 23.34 25.69
N ARG A 113 28.22 23.05 26.72
CA ARG A 113 28.08 23.35 28.15
C ARG A 113 28.17 24.85 28.41
N GLY A 114 27.29 25.37 29.26
CA GLY A 114 27.43 26.64 29.97
C GLY A 114 26.86 26.50 31.39
N PRO A 115 27.51 27.06 32.41
CA PRO A 115 27.39 26.66 33.81
C PRO A 115 26.20 27.34 34.49
N ASP A 116 25.61 26.70 35.50
CA ASP A 116 25.29 27.31 36.80
C ASP A 116 24.59 26.27 37.69
N GLY A 117 25.04 26.21 38.95
CA GLY A 117 24.72 25.15 39.90
C GLY A 117 23.49 25.41 40.78
N LEU A 118 23.19 24.36 41.58
CA LEU A 118 22.23 24.25 42.69
C LEU A 118 20.78 23.98 42.22
N ARG A 119 20.05 22.96 42.69
CA ARG A 119 20.24 21.86 43.66
C ARG A 119 19.17 20.78 43.35
N PRO A 120 19.29 19.55 43.88
CA PRO A 120 18.36 18.44 43.62
C PRO A 120 17.10 18.56 44.49
N LEU A 121 15.96 18.18 43.92
CA LEU A 121 14.81 17.74 44.69
C LEU A 121 14.33 16.40 44.13
N GLU A 122 14.37 15.44 45.03
CA GLU A 122 13.85 14.09 44.95
C GLU A 122 12.31 14.08 44.84
N GLU A 123 11.80 12.85 44.79
CA GLU A 123 10.40 12.40 45.00
C GLU A 123 9.64 12.17 43.69
N GLU A 124 9.64 10.93 43.16
CA GLU A 124 8.87 9.76 43.61
C GLU A 124 7.41 9.79 43.12
N GLY A 125 6.94 8.66 42.59
CA GLY A 125 5.54 8.46 42.20
C GLY A 125 5.39 7.77 40.85
N SER A 126 5.54 6.44 40.77
CA SER A 126 4.49 5.46 41.08
C SER A 126 3.56 5.16 39.91
N GLY A 127 3.45 3.87 39.57
CA GLY A 127 2.20 3.31 39.04
C GLY A 127 2.22 2.81 37.59
N GLY A 128 3.03 1.79 37.29
CA GLY A 128 2.59 0.79 36.31
C GLY A 128 1.55 -0.14 36.95
N PRO A 129 0.50 -0.51 36.19
CA PRO A 129 0.16 -1.93 36.02
C PRO A 129 0.04 -2.23 34.51
N VAL A 130 0.84 -3.16 33.98
CA VAL A 130 0.53 -4.57 33.71
C VAL A 130 -0.59 -4.81 32.70
N ALA A 131 -0.32 -5.80 31.84
CA ALA A 131 -1.18 -6.39 30.83
C ALA A 131 -2.56 -6.82 31.38
N GLU A 132 -3.36 -7.39 30.48
CA GLU A 132 -4.77 -7.82 30.63
C GLU A 132 -5.78 -6.79 30.10
N ASP A 133 -5.99 -6.80 28.78
CA ASP A 133 -7.36 -6.73 28.24
C ASP A 133 -7.42 -7.57 26.95
N LEU A 134 -7.25 -8.86 27.18
CA LEU A 134 -7.63 -9.97 26.33
C LEU A 134 -9.14 -10.20 26.49
N PHE A 135 -9.97 -9.42 25.81
CA PHE A 135 -11.36 -9.77 25.53
C PHE A 135 -11.76 -9.07 24.23
N LEU A 136 -12.50 -9.61 23.29
CA LEU A 136 -13.00 -10.94 22.98
C LEU A 136 -13.67 -10.69 21.62
N VAL A 137 -13.28 -11.43 20.58
CA VAL A 137 -13.99 -11.44 19.31
C VAL A 137 -15.42 -11.97 19.54
N PRO A 138 -16.43 -11.39 18.87
CA PRO A 138 -17.22 -12.21 17.96
C PRO A 138 -17.33 -11.48 16.61
N LEU A 139 -16.74 -11.94 15.51
CA LEU A 139 -17.21 -13.09 14.73
C LEU A 139 -18.69 -13.32 14.95
N LEU A 140 -19.50 -12.67 14.12
CA LEU A 140 -20.73 -13.20 13.53
C LEU A 140 -21.30 -12.09 12.66
N PHE A 141 -21.24 -12.23 11.34
CA PHE A 141 -22.33 -11.96 10.40
C PHE A 141 -21.80 -12.23 8.99
N PHE A 142 -21.52 -13.50 8.75
CA PHE A 142 -21.68 -14.08 7.42
C PHE A 142 -22.88 -15.03 7.49
N PHE A 143 -23.70 -14.96 6.44
CA PHE A 143 -24.73 -15.90 6.00
C PHE A 143 -26.22 -15.54 6.16
N PHE A 144 -26.84 -15.37 4.98
CA PHE A 144 -28.23 -15.58 4.57
C PHE A 144 -29.32 -14.53 4.88
N GLY A 145 -29.90 -14.00 3.79
CA GLY A 145 -31.09 -13.16 3.74
C GLY A 145 -31.25 -12.54 2.36
#